data_AF-A0A8J7TSM6-F1
#
_entry.id   AF-A0A8J7TSM6-F1
#
_cell.length_a   1.000
_cell.length_b   1.000
_cell.length_c   1.000
_cell.angle_alpha   90.00
_cell.angle_beta   90.00
_cell.angle_gamma   90.00
#
_symmetry.space_group_name_H-M   'P 1'
#
loop_
_entity.id
_entity.type
_entity.pdbx_description
1 polymer ?
#
loop_
_entity_poly.entity_id
_entity_poly.type
_entity_poly.pdbx_seq_one_letter_code
_entity_poly.pdbx_strand_id
1 'polypeptide(L)'
;MTSHSVKEGKSLSSDDEKEGDFENLSLANHLPKDKIDLNEHFIKNSTATFFLRAASDALKGAGISKGDLLVVDRSSNPASGAIVIAELDGELSIRQYEKKGDKIFLSTDYSHIEFLPTDNSNEIPIWGIVTTVIRSL
;
A
#
# COMPACT_ATOMS: atom_id res chain seq x y z
N MET A 1 59.65 -27.79 -39.46
CA MET A 1 60.13 -26.40 -39.62
C MET A 1 58.98 -25.57 -40.19
N THR A 2 58.96 -24.29 -39.84
CA THR A 2 58.03 -23.23 -40.26
C THR A 2 56.93 -22.89 -39.23
N SER A 3 57.15 -21.70 -38.69
CA SER A 3 56.44 -20.88 -37.72
C SER A 3 54.95 -20.70 -37.99
N HIS A 4 54.15 -20.55 -36.93
CA HIS A 4 52.95 -19.72 -36.95
C HIS A 4 52.95 -18.77 -35.74
N SER A 5 52.75 -17.49 -36.07
CA SER A 5 53.02 -16.32 -35.25
C SER A 5 52.08 -16.13 -34.07
N VAL A 6 52.65 -15.52 -33.03
CA VAL A 6 52.00 -14.73 -31.99
C VAL A 6 51.07 -13.68 -32.62
N LYS A 7 49.86 -13.55 -32.08
CA LYS A 7 49.16 -12.27 -32.01
C LYS A 7 48.70 -12.01 -30.58
N GLU A 8 49.06 -10.80 -30.16
CA GLU A 8 48.92 -10.21 -28.85
C GLU A 8 47.48 -9.95 -28.44
N GLY A 9 47.27 -9.94 -27.12
CA GLY A 9 46.59 -8.84 -26.43
C GLY A 9 45.14 -8.57 -26.80
N LYS A 10 44.23 -9.14 -26.02
CA LYS A 10 43.03 -8.39 -25.61
C LYS A 10 43.02 -8.36 -24.10
N SER A 11 43.43 -7.21 -23.58
CA SER A 11 43.24 -6.81 -22.18
C SER A 11 41.77 -7.01 -21.83
N LEU A 12 41.50 -7.95 -20.93
CA LEU A 12 40.26 -7.96 -20.17
C LEU A 12 40.35 -6.75 -19.24
N SER A 13 39.62 -5.69 -19.58
CA SER A 13 39.47 -4.51 -18.76
C SER A 13 38.83 -4.90 -17.43
N SER A 14 39.47 -4.44 -16.37
CA SER A 14 39.01 -4.29 -15.01
C SER A 14 37.57 -3.80 -14.91
N ASP A 15 36.83 -4.43 -14.01
CA ASP A 15 35.91 -3.78 -13.08
C ASP A 15 34.82 -2.90 -13.70
N ASP A 16 33.83 -3.54 -14.37
CA ASP A 16 32.46 -3.00 -14.40
C ASP A 16 31.78 -3.29 -13.05
N GLU A 17 32.33 -2.75 -11.96
CA GLU A 17 31.50 -2.49 -10.79
C GLU A 17 30.53 -1.38 -11.20
N LYS A 18 29.28 -1.77 -11.46
CA LYS A 18 28.18 -0.81 -11.58
C LYS A 18 28.10 -0.04 -10.27
N GLU A 19 28.71 1.12 -10.25
CA GLU A 19 28.57 2.15 -9.23
C GLU A 19 27.10 2.57 -9.23
N GLY A 20 26.28 1.82 -8.50
CA GLY A 20 24.83 1.97 -8.50
C GLY A 20 24.45 3.28 -7.86
N ASP A 21 23.85 4.17 -8.66
CA ASP A 21 22.96 5.31 -8.35
C ASP A 21 22.73 5.71 -6.88
N PHE A 22 23.79 5.89 -6.06
CA PHE A 22 23.67 6.39 -4.69
C PHE A 22 23.13 7.84 -4.64
N GLU A 23 23.20 8.56 -5.77
CA GLU A 23 22.66 9.92 -5.87
C GLU A 23 21.13 9.97 -5.71
N ASN A 24 20.40 8.88 -6.01
CA ASN A 24 18.94 8.83 -5.84
C ASN A 24 18.48 8.48 -4.41
N LEU A 25 19.40 8.13 -3.51
CA LEU A 25 19.10 7.80 -2.11
C LEU A 25 19.30 9.01 -1.17
N SER A 26 19.84 10.11 -1.69
CA SER A 26 20.10 11.31 -0.90
C SER A 26 18.81 12.05 -0.55
N LEU A 27 18.47 12.07 0.74
CA LEU A 27 17.37 12.87 1.27
C LEU A 27 17.69 14.37 1.36
N ALA A 28 18.94 14.78 1.07
CA ALA A 28 19.38 16.17 1.21
C ALA A 28 18.54 17.16 0.38
N ASN A 29 18.05 16.72 -0.79
CA ASN A 29 17.19 17.53 -1.66
C ASN A 29 15.71 17.53 -1.23
N HIS A 30 15.33 16.70 -0.26
CA HIS A 30 13.96 16.53 0.22
C HIS A 30 13.75 17.07 1.64
N LEU A 31 14.71 17.83 2.18
CA LEU A 31 14.57 18.48 3.49
C LEU A 31 13.43 19.51 3.43
N PRO A 32 12.37 19.35 4.23
CA PRO A 32 11.28 20.32 4.28
C PRO A 32 11.83 21.65 4.82
N LYS A 33 11.57 22.74 4.09
CA LYS A 33 11.97 24.10 4.48
C LYS A 33 10.99 24.70 5.50
N ASP A 34 9.78 24.16 5.56
CA ASP A 34 8.67 24.61 6.40
C ASP A 34 8.25 23.53 7.41
N LYS A 35 7.52 23.93 8.45
CA LYS A 35 6.91 22.99 9.39
C LYS A 35 5.86 22.15 8.68
N ILE A 36 5.89 20.85 8.92
CA ILE A 36 4.89 19.91 8.39
C ILE A 36 3.65 19.89 9.29
N ASP A 37 2.47 20.03 8.69
CA ASP A 37 1.18 19.73 9.33
C ASP A 37 0.61 18.44 8.73
N LEU A 38 0.45 17.42 9.57
CA LEU A 38 -0.06 16.11 9.14
C LEU A 38 -1.53 16.17 8.73
N ASN A 39 -2.30 17.15 9.23
CA ASN A 39 -3.69 17.32 8.83
C ASN A 39 -3.75 17.75 7.36
N GLU A 40 -2.94 18.73 6.95
CA GLU A 40 -2.89 19.18 5.55
C GLU A 40 -2.42 18.06 4.60
N HIS A 41 -1.60 17.13 5.09
CA HIS A 41 -1.05 16.05 4.28
C HIS A 41 -2.02 14.86 4.12
N PHE A 42 -2.80 14.52 5.15
CA PHE A 42 -3.60 13.28 5.17
C PHE A 42 -5.12 13.51 5.22
N ILE A 43 -5.57 14.69 5.61
CA ILE A 43 -6.99 14.99 5.83
C ILE A 43 -7.50 15.86 4.68
N LYS A 44 -8.15 15.22 3.70
CA LYS A 44 -8.83 15.94 2.61
C LYS A 44 -10.14 16.58 3.06
N ASN A 45 -10.89 15.89 3.91
CA ASN A 45 -12.14 16.36 4.49
C ASN A 45 -12.18 16.03 5.98
N SER A 46 -11.95 17.03 6.83
CA SER A 46 -11.87 16.86 8.28
C SER A 46 -13.13 16.31 8.91
N THR A 47 -14.30 16.57 8.33
CA THR A 47 -15.59 16.07 8.84
C THR A 47 -15.87 14.61 8.49
N ALA A 48 -15.14 14.06 7.52
CA ALA A 48 -15.29 12.69 7.04
C ALA A 48 -14.02 11.84 7.27
N THR A 49 -13.03 12.37 7.99
CA THR A 49 -11.77 11.66 8.27
C THR A 49 -11.73 11.18 9.71
N PHE A 50 -11.39 9.91 9.88
CA PHE A 50 -11.34 9.24 11.17
C PHE A 50 -10.00 8.53 11.34
N PHE A 51 -9.57 8.39 12.59
CA PHE A 51 -8.40 7.61 12.94
C PHE A 51 -8.81 6.34 13.67
N LEU A 52 -8.42 5.18 13.15
CA LEU A 52 -8.64 3.88 13.79
C LEU A 52 -7.30 3.20 14.08
N ARG A 53 -7.29 2.22 14.98
CA ARG A 53 -6.10 1.41 15.25
C ARG A 53 -6.30 -0.02 14.77
N ALA A 54 -5.37 -0.54 13.99
CA ALA A 54 -5.40 -1.93 13.55
C ALA A 54 -5.31 -2.87 14.76
N ALA A 55 -6.30 -3.73 14.95
CA ALA A 55 -6.38 -4.65 16.10
C ALA A 55 -5.60 -5.97 15.88
N SER A 56 -5.25 -6.29 14.63
CA SER A 56 -4.61 -7.55 14.23
C SER A 56 -3.72 -7.38 13.00
N ASP A 57 -2.99 -8.44 12.65
CA ASP A 57 -2.14 -8.54 11.46
C ASP A 57 -2.90 -9.10 10.24
N ALA A 58 -4.23 -8.87 10.17
CA ALA A 58 -5.08 -9.46 9.14
C ALA A 58 -4.77 -9.00 7.71
N LEU A 59 -4.01 -7.93 7.55
CA LEU A 59 -3.61 -7.36 6.26
C LEU A 59 -2.12 -7.02 6.26
N LYS A 60 -1.31 -7.91 6.85
CA LYS A 60 0.15 -7.77 6.88
C LYS A 60 0.75 -7.85 5.48
N GLY A 61 0.16 -8.65 4.59
CA GLY A 61 0.50 -8.69 3.16
C GLY A 61 0.26 -7.36 2.45
N ALA A 62 -0.70 -6.55 2.94
CA ALA A 62 -0.95 -5.19 2.47
C ALA A 62 -0.14 -4.12 3.24
N GLY A 63 0.82 -4.54 4.06
CA GLY A 63 1.68 -3.64 4.84
C GLY A 63 1.05 -3.09 6.11
N ILE A 64 -0.09 -3.62 6.56
CA ILE A 64 -0.80 -3.21 7.78
C ILE A 64 -0.54 -4.22 8.90
N SER A 65 -0.06 -3.74 10.04
CA SER A 65 0.26 -4.55 11.21
C SER A 65 -0.54 -4.09 12.41
N LYS A 66 -0.71 -5.01 13.37
CA LYS A 66 -1.35 -4.72 14.64
C LYS A 66 -0.69 -3.50 15.30
N GLY A 67 -1.52 -2.55 15.71
CA GLY A 67 -1.08 -1.32 16.37
C GLY A 67 -0.94 -0.13 15.43
N ASP A 68 -0.96 -0.30 14.12
CA ASP A 68 -0.92 0.82 13.17
C ASP A 68 -2.07 1.79 13.37
N LEU A 69 -1.79 3.08 13.21
CA LEU A 69 -2.82 4.10 13.11
C LEU A 69 -3.25 4.23 11.66
N LEU A 70 -4.54 4.10 11.42
CA LEU A 70 -5.17 4.12 10.10
C LEU A 70 -5.90 5.44 9.94
N VAL A 71 -5.64 6.16 8.85
CA VAL A 71 -6.45 7.30 8.42
C VAL A 71 -7.55 6.76 7.52
N VAL A 72 -8.80 7.05 7.86
CA VAL A 72 -9.99 6.51 7.20
C VAL A 72 -10.85 7.65 6.67
N ASP A 73 -11.18 7.63 5.38
CA ASP A 73 -12.06 8.58 4.70
C ASP A 73 -13.43 7.94 4.42
N ARG A 74 -14.50 8.55 4.92
CA ARG A 74 -15.89 8.09 4.74
C ARG A 74 -16.64 8.80 3.61
N SER A 75 -15.99 9.70 2.88
CA SER A 75 -16.65 10.56 1.88
C SER A 75 -16.69 9.97 0.46
N SER A 76 -16.10 8.79 0.23
CA SER A 76 -15.95 8.21 -1.10
C SER A 76 -16.16 6.70 -1.16
N ASN A 77 -16.42 6.20 -2.37
CA ASN A 77 -16.60 4.77 -2.65
C ASN A 77 -15.27 4.08 -2.95
N PRO A 78 -15.06 2.83 -2.50
CA PRO A 78 -13.81 2.12 -2.71
C PRO A 78 -13.63 1.67 -4.17
N ALA A 79 -12.42 1.86 -4.67
CA ALA A 79 -11.96 1.21 -5.89
C ALA A 79 -11.49 -0.23 -5.60
N SER A 80 -11.53 -1.12 -6.59
CA SER A 80 -10.99 -2.48 -6.43
C SER A 80 -9.51 -2.42 -6.03
N GLY A 81 -9.13 -3.23 -5.05
CA GLY A 81 -7.81 -3.24 -4.39
C GLY A 81 -7.70 -2.34 -3.16
N ALA A 82 -8.67 -1.45 -2.91
CA ALA A 82 -8.64 -0.56 -1.76
C ALA A 82 -8.71 -1.32 -0.43
N ILE A 83 -8.06 -0.78 0.60
CA ILE A 83 -8.27 -1.23 1.97
C ILE A 83 -9.44 -0.43 2.56
N VAL A 84 -10.39 -1.13 3.18
CA VAL A 84 -11.63 -0.57 3.70
C VAL A 84 -11.85 -1.01 5.13
N ILE A 85 -12.65 -0.22 5.84
CA ILE A 85 -13.32 -0.61 7.06
C ILE A 85 -14.73 -1.02 6.67
N ALA A 86 -15.12 -2.25 6.99
CA ALA A 86 -16.46 -2.77 6.77
C ALA A 86 -17.15 -3.04 8.11
N GLU A 87 -18.42 -2.68 8.23
CA GLU A 87 -19.26 -2.98 9.39
C GLU A 87 -19.98 -4.31 9.15
N LEU A 88 -19.49 -5.39 9.75
CA LEU A 88 -20.04 -6.74 9.60
C LEU A 88 -20.65 -7.15 10.94
N ASP A 89 -21.95 -7.46 10.95
CA ASP A 89 -22.70 -7.82 12.16
C ASP A 89 -22.56 -6.81 13.32
N GLY A 90 -22.48 -5.52 12.96
CA GLY A 90 -22.30 -4.41 13.92
C GLY A 90 -20.87 -4.21 14.42
N GLU A 91 -19.90 -4.96 13.90
CA GLU A 91 -18.48 -4.83 14.23
C GLU A 91 -17.65 -4.28 13.06
N LEU A 92 -16.74 -3.34 13.35
CA LEU A 92 -15.82 -2.82 12.35
C LEU A 92 -14.68 -3.82 12.11
N SER A 93 -14.50 -4.19 10.85
CA SER A 93 -13.44 -5.07 10.39
C SER A 93 -12.63 -4.43 9.27
N ILE A 94 -11.32 -4.65 9.25
CA ILE A 94 -10.46 -4.21 8.15
C ILE A 94 -10.44 -5.27 7.05
N ARG A 95 -10.64 -4.84 5.79
CA ARG A 95 -10.73 -5.73 4.64
C ARG A 95 -10.03 -5.12 3.43
N GLN A 96 -9.53 -5.96 2.53
CA GLN A 96 -9.24 -5.57 1.16
C GLN A 96 -10.51 -5.75 0.33
N TYR A 97 -10.92 -4.69 -0.34
CA TYR A 97 -12.08 -4.68 -1.23
C TYR A 97 -11.64 -5.06 -2.65
N GLU A 98 -12.23 -6.10 -3.23
CA GLU A 98 -12.05 -6.43 -4.64
C GLU A 98 -13.39 -6.50 -5.37
N LYS A 99 -13.45 -5.94 -6.57
CA LYS A 99 -14.62 -6.05 -7.45
C LYS A 99 -14.24 -6.86 -8.69
N LYS A 100 -14.90 -7.99 -8.91
CA LYS A 100 -14.70 -8.88 -10.07
C LYS A 100 -16.02 -9.09 -10.79
N GLY A 101 -16.22 -8.34 -11.88
CA GLY A 101 -17.52 -8.25 -12.54
C GLY A 101 -18.55 -7.64 -11.59
N ASP A 102 -19.65 -8.37 -11.38
CA ASP A 102 -20.70 -7.97 -10.43
C ASP A 102 -20.41 -8.46 -9.01
N LYS A 103 -19.42 -9.32 -8.80
CA LYS A 103 -19.09 -9.84 -7.46
C LYS A 103 -18.19 -8.89 -6.71
N ILE A 104 -18.41 -8.77 -5.41
CA ILE A 104 -17.51 -8.06 -4.50
C ILE A 104 -16.96 -9.02 -3.46
N PHE A 105 -15.67 -8.90 -3.18
CA PHE A 105 -14.97 -9.69 -2.19
C PHE A 105 -14.40 -8.77 -1.11
N LEU A 106 -14.62 -9.14 0.15
CA LEU A 106 -13.97 -8.52 1.31
C LEU A 106 -12.99 -9.53 1.89
N SER A 107 -11.70 -9.27 1.73
CA SER A 107 -10.63 -10.21 2.03
C SER A 107 -9.71 -9.75 3.15
N THR A 108 -9.02 -10.70 3.74
CA THR A 108 -7.86 -10.56 4.64
C THR A 108 -6.82 -11.57 4.17
N ASP A 109 -5.62 -11.55 4.73
CA ASP A 109 -4.56 -12.50 4.41
C ASP A 109 -4.96 -13.98 4.66
N TYR A 110 -6.00 -14.23 5.46
CA TYR A 110 -6.42 -15.58 5.86
C TYR A 110 -7.92 -15.89 5.68
N SER A 111 -8.75 -14.94 5.20
CA SER A 111 -10.19 -15.15 5.00
C SER A 111 -10.76 -14.23 3.93
N HIS A 112 -11.86 -14.64 3.29
CA HIS A 112 -12.61 -13.81 2.35
C HIS A 112 -14.12 -14.02 2.50
N ILE A 113 -14.90 -13.00 2.16
CA ILE A 113 -16.37 -13.01 2.12
C ILE A 113 -16.81 -12.52 0.75
N GLU A 114 -17.71 -13.24 0.09
CA GLU A 114 -18.29 -12.88 -1.21
C GLU A 114 -19.66 -12.20 -1.03
N PHE A 115 -19.87 -11.10 -1.76
CA PHE A 115 -21.13 -10.37 -1.85
C PHE A 115 -21.63 -10.35 -3.30
N LEU A 116 -22.93 -10.59 -3.47
CA LEU A 116 -23.64 -10.49 -4.75
C LEU A 116 -24.62 -9.29 -4.69
N PRO A 117 -24.41 -8.22 -5.49
CA PRO A 117 -25.25 -7.02 -5.47
C PRO A 117 -26.69 -7.21 -5.96
N THR A 118 -27.05 -8.39 -6.48
CA THR A 118 -28.37 -8.68 -7.07
C THR A 118 -29.49 -8.85 -6.04
N ASP A 119 -29.18 -8.90 -4.75
CA ASP A 119 -30.19 -8.94 -3.70
C ASP A 119 -30.53 -7.50 -3.31
N ASN A 120 -31.75 -7.06 -3.66
CA ASN A 120 -32.31 -5.70 -3.55
C ASN A 120 -32.34 -5.07 -2.13
N SER A 121 -31.45 -5.49 -1.21
CA SER A 121 -31.31 -4.94 0.15
C SER A 121 -29.86 -4.78 0.64
N ASN A 122 -28.82 -5.14 -0.12
CA ASN A 122 -27.48 -5.26 0.47
C ASN A 122 -26.51 -4.22 -0.10
N GLU A 123 -26.61 -2.98 0.38
CA GLU A 123 -25.45 -2.10 0.36
C GLU A 123 -24.32 -2.83 1.08
N ILE A 124 -23.18 -3.01 0.40
CA ILE A 124 -22.00 -3.59 1.05
C ILE A 124 -21.63 -2.62 2.15
N PRO A 125 -21.46 -3.10 3.40
CA PRO A 125 -21.40 -2.22 4.56
C PRO A 125 -20.01 -1.61 4.71
N ILE A 126 -19.57 -0.85 3.70
CA ILE A 126 -18.33 -0.12 3.71
C ILE A 126 -18.53 1.11 4.58
N TRP A 127 -17.85 1.13 5.72
CA TRP A 127 -17.88 2.24 6.65
C TRP A 127 -16.98 3.38 6.16
N GLY A 128 -15.82 3.06 5.58
CA GLY A 128 -14.88 4.01 5.02
C GLY A 128 -13.64 3.35 4.39
N ILE A 129 -12.83 4.15 3.70
CA ILE A 129 -11.62 3.71 2.98
C ILE A 129 -10.39 4.07 3.80
N VAL A 130 -9.48 3.13 4.01
CA VAL A 130 -8.17 3.43 4.61
C VAL A 130 -7.29 4.11 3.56
N THR A 131 -6.92 5.36 3.82
CA THR A 131 -6.12 6.19 2.90
C THR A 131 -4.65 6.24 3.29
N THR A 132 -4.31 6.01 4.55
CA THR A 132 -2.94 6.12 5.05
C THR A 132 -2.73 5.21 6.26
N VAL A 133 -1.52 4.66 6.37
CA VAL A 133 -1.04 3.88 7.50
C VAL A 133 0.11 4.64 8.15
N ILE A 134 0.02 4.88 9.45
CA ILE A 134 1.06 5.55 10.24
C ILE A 134 1.56 4.55 11.29
N ARG A 135 2.86 4.26 11.23
CA ARG A 135 3.53 3.32 12.13
C ARG A 135 4.77 3.96 12.75
N SER A 136 4.91 3.84 14.06
CA SER A 136 6.18 4.07 14.76
C SER A 136 7.04 2.80 14.65
N LEU A 137 8.31 2.96 14.29
CA LEU A 137 9.27 1.86 14.16
C LEU A 137 10.03 1.60 15.47
#